data_AF-A0A5R9NNC7-F1
#
_entry.id   AF-A0A5R9NNC7-F1
#
_cell.length_a   1.000
_cell.length_b   1.000
_cell.length_c   1.000
_cell.angle_alpha   90.00
_cell.angle_beta   90.00
_cell.angle_gamma   90.00
#
_symmetry.space_group_name_H-M   'P 1'
#
loop_
_entity.id
_entity.type
_entity.pdbx_description
1 polymer ?
#
loop_
_entity_poly.entity_id
_entity_poly.type
_entity_poly.pdbx_seq_one_letter_code
_entity_poly.pdbx_strand_id
1 'polypeptide(L)'
;MIAYPPSQRDFDELVRAMNEGSSSHGAWRRLLIETPGTSAVRVREIIERKGGIVRLPASELRKVTTAHIHNAVQKLLSGGDAPNFAPSRDYDAFTDAGLPLAPKKVFGLALEEALGIEAYPGHFSAGWGQISFDLLEEAGLWITPKKEGVARPKPDPKKIELGLTGFVPTEEERSWIEGNPKIVSHLKRERAPGLAREKRAAFMAEHKRLFCEDCKFDPMEKYGPEAAAACIEVHHHRTHVANMEPGHKTSMEDLKCLCANCHRVLHRKLALGIAIPV
;
A
#
# COMPACT_ATOMS: atom_id res chain seq x y z
N MET A 1 39.93 18.95 -13.36
CA MET A 1 39.26 19.82 -12.36
C MET A 1 37.81 19.38 -12.28
N ILE A 2 37.41 18.76 -11.17
CA ILE A 2 36.00 18.40 -10.95
C ILE A 2 35.30 19.67 -10.49
N ALA A 3 34.51 20.29 -11.37
CA ALA A 3 33.70 21.44 -11.02
C ALA A 3 32.48 20.95 -10.22
N TYR A 4 32.37 21.39 -8.98
CA TYR A 4 31.17 21.15 -8.20
C TYR A 4 30.03 22.02 -8.76
N PRO A 5 28.79 21.50 -8.82
CA PRO A 5 27.66 22.32 -9.23
C PRO A 5 27.50 23.49 -8.22
N PRO A 6 27.21 24.72 -8.71
CA PRO A 6 27.08 25.87 -7.85
C PRO A 6 25.98 25.64 -6.81
N SER A 7 26.27 25.98 -5.56
CA SER A 7 25.30 25.90 -4.47
C SER A 7 24.27 27.02 -4.59
N GLN A 8 23.12 26.87 -3.91
CA GLN A 8 22.10 27.92 -3.82
C GLN A 8 22.70 29.26 -3.35
N ARG A 9 23.65 29.19 -2.41
CA ARG A 9 24.34 30.36 -1.88
C ARG A 9 25.19 31.08 -2.93
N ASP A 10 25.91 30.33 -3.77
CA ASP A 10 26.73 30.91 -4.83
C ASP A 10 25.86 31.65 -5.86
N PHE A 11 24.66 31.12 -6.11
CA PHE A 11 23.67 31.73 -6.99
C PHE A 11 23.07 33.00 -6.38
N ASP A 12 22.73 32.99 -5.10
CA ASP A 12 22.20 34.16 -4.39
C ASP A 12 23.23 35.30 -4.30
N GLU A 13 24.52 34.97 -4.12
CA GLU A 13 25.62 35.95 -4.15
C GLU A 13 25.77 36.58 -5.54
N LEU A 14 25.67 35.79 -6.60
CA LEU A 14 25.73 36.26 -7.98
C LEU A 14 24.54 37.19 -8.32
N VAL A 15 23.33 36.85 -7.88
CA VAL A 15 22.13 37.71 -8.05
C VAL A 15 22.25 39.02 -7.28
N ARG A 16 22.84 39.00 -6.08
CA ARG A 16 23.13 40.22 -5.31
C ARG A 16 24.13 41.10 -6.05
N ALA A 17 25.25 40.54 -6.50
CA ALA A 17 26.27 41.28 -7.25
C ALA A 17 25.71 41.89 -8.54
N MET A 18 24.86 41.16 -9.27
CA MET A 18 24.22 41.66 -10.50
C MET A 18 23.25 42.84 -10.28
N ASN A 19 22.73 42.99 -9.07
CA ASN A 19 21.76 44.03 -8.73
C ASN A 19 22.37 45.18 -7.94
N GLU A 20 23.67 45.11 -7.62
CA GLU A 20 24.39 46.15 -6.90
C GLU A 20 24.31 47.49 -7.66
N GLY A 21 23.95 48.57 -6.94
CA GLY A 21 23.79 49.90 -7.53
C GLY A 21 22.53 50.10 -8.37
N SER A 22 21.59 49.15 -8.38
CA SER A 22 20.34 49.27 -9.13
C SER A 22 19.10 49.31 -8.23
N SER A 23 18.03 49.96 -8.71
CA SER A 23 16.74 50.01 -8.02
C SER A 23 15.93 48.71 -8.09
N SER A 24 16.44 47.66 -8.75
CA SER A 24 15.74 46.38 -8.84
C SER A 24 15.99 45.53 -7.59
N HIS A 25 14.97 45.43 -6.73
CA HIS A 25 14.96 44.63 -5.50
C HIS A 25 14.97 43.13 -5.78
N GLY A 26 16.14 42.57 -6.14
CA GLY A 26 16.33 41.12 -6.28
C GLY A 26 15.68 40.52 -7.53
N ALA A 27 15.42 41.33 -8.56
CA ALA A 27 14.94 40.81 -9.84
C ALA A 27 16.06 40.10 -10.61
N TRP A 28 15.71 39.00 -11.26
CA TRP A 28 16.61 38.24 -12.13
C TRP A 28 16.91 39.04 -13.41
N ARG A 29 18.19 39.37 -13.65
CA ARG A 29 18.62 39.92 -14.95
C ARG A 29 19.08 38.79 -15.87
N ARG A 30 19.10 39.05 -17.18
CA ARG A 30 19.57 38.07 -18.17
C ARG A 30 21.06 37.77 -17.95
N LEU A 31 21.38 36.51 -17.73
CA LEU A 31 22.75 36.00 -17.67
C LEU A 31 23.16 35.45 -19.04
N LEU A 32 24.28 35.93 -19.57
CA LEU A 32 24.94 35.31 -20.71
C LEU A 32 25.94 34.29 -20.19
N ILE A 33 25.75 33.02 -20.55
CA ILE A 33 26.69 31.96 -20.23
C ILE A 33 27.37 31.55 -21.54
N GLU A 34 28.66 31.85 -21.65
CA GLU A 34 29.47 31.45 -22.79
C GLU A 34 29.97 30.01 -22.58
N THR A 35 29.82 29.16 -23.60
CA THR A 35 30.26 27.76 -23.57
C THR A 35 31.22 27.47 -24.73
N PRO A 36 32.52 27.82 -24.57
CA PRO A 36 33.50 27.63 -25.63
C PRO A 36 33.55 26.18 -26.11
N GLY A 37 33.48 25.95 -27.42
CA GLY A 37 33.54 24.61 -28.02
C GLY A 37 32.25 23.79 -27.98
N THR A 38 31.13 24.35 -27.49
CA THR A 38 29.83 23.66 -27.48
C THR A 38 28.86 24.32 -28.47
N SER A 39 28.31 23.56 -29.42
CA SER A 39 27.37 24.11 -30.40
C SER A 39 26.02 24.47 -29.76
N ALA A 40 25.33 25.47 -30.30
CA ALA A 40 24.00 25.87 -29.81
C ALA A 40 22.98 24.72 -29.83
N VAL A 41 23.13 23.77 -30.78
CA VAL A 41 22.32 22.55 -30.85
C VAL A 41 22.65 21.60 -29.70
N ARG A 42 23.94 21.38 -29.39
CA ARG A 42 24.37 20.56 -28.25
C ARG A 42 23.96 21.18 -26.92
N VAL A 43 24.05 22.51 -26.78
CA VAL A 43 23.54 23.22 -25.61
C VAL A 43 22.03 23.03 -25.49
N ARG A 44 21.28 23.14 -26.61
CA ARG A 44 19.84 22.85 -26.63
C ARG A 44 19.55 21.40 -26.25
N GLU A 45 20.24 20.42 -26.82
CA GLU A 45 20.10 19.00 -26.45
C GLU A 45 20.43 18.74 -24.98
N ILE A 46 21.39 19.44 -24.37
CA ILE A 46 21.72 19.29 -22.95
C ILE A 46 20.64 19.94 -22.06
N ILE A 47 20.13 21.10 -22.47
CA ILE A 47 19.03 21.80 -21.80
C ILE A 47 17.72 21.00 -21.95
N GLU A 48 17.47 20.43 -23.12
CA GLU A 48 16.27 19.64 -23.47
C GLU A 48 16.35 18.19 -22.94
N ARG A 49 17.55 17.62 -22.78
CA ARG A 49 17.76 16.36 -22.03
C ARG A 49 17.40 16.50 -20.56
N LYS A 50 17.45 17.71 -19.99
CA LYS A 50 16.68 18.07 -18.81
C LYS A 50 15.25 18.42 -19.24
N GLY A 51 14.51 17.44 -19.74
CA GLY A 51 13.06 17.48 -19.54
C GLY A 51 12.89 17.63 -18.04
N GLY A 52 12.41 18.80 -17.58
CA GLY A 52 12.16 19.00 -16.16
C GLY A 52 11.32 17.83 -15.65
N ILE A 53 11.54 17.38 -14.43
CA ILE A 53 10.72 16.32 -13.84
C ILE A 53 9.28 16.85 -13.80
N VAL A 54 8.48 16.50 -14.83
CA VAL A 54 7.12 17.00 -14.99
C VAL A 54 6.18 16.06 -14.29
N ARG A 55 5.22 16.64 -13.59
CA ARG A 55 4.16 15.90 -12.93
C ARG A 55 3.39 15.05 -13.95
N LEU A 56 3.36 13.74 -13.76
CA LEU A 56 2.61 12.84 -14.64
C LEU A 56 1.09 13.01 -14.41
N PRO A 57 0.28 12.93 -15.48
CA PRO A 57 -1.16 13.00 -15.37
C PRO A 57 -1.72 11.73 -14.72
N ALA A 58 -2.92 11.85 -14.16
CA ALA A 58 -3.61 10.75 -13.48
C ALA A 58 -3.78 9.48 -14.34
N SER A 59 -3.97 9.64 -15.65
CA SER A 59 -4.10 8.52 -16.60
C SER A 59 -2.84 7.67 -16.67
N GLU A 60 -1.65 8.27 -16.59
CA GLU A 60 -0.38 7.54 -16.58
C GLU A 60 -0.15 6.85 -15.24
N LEU A 61 -0.44 7.53 -14.12
CA LEU A 61 -0.32 6.94 -12.78
C LEU A 61 -1.24 5.72 -12.59
N ARG A 62 -2.44 5.73 -13.20
CA ARG A 62 -3.40 4.63 -13.13
C ARG A 62 -3.04 3.40 -13.97
N LYS A 63 -1.95 3.46 -14.77
CA LYS A 63 -1.40 2.25 -15.43
C LYS A 63 -0.63 1.36 -14.45
N VAL A 64 -0.28 1.87 -13.26
CA VAL A 64 0.30 1.07 -12.19
C VAL A 64 -0.75 0.09 -11.66
N THR A 65 -0.47 -1.20 -11.78
CA THR A 65 -1.34 -2.29 -11.32
C THR A 65 -0.90 -2.78 -9.93
N THR A 66 -1.74 -3.59 -9.28
CA THR A 66 -1.38 -4.26 -8.03
C THR A 66 -0.15 -5.15 -8.18
N ALA A 67 0.00 -5.83 -9.32
CA ALA A 67 1.15 -6.67 -9.62
C ALA A 67 2.47 -5.88 -9.63
N HIS A 68 2.50 -4.69 -10.26
CA HIS A 68 3.69 -3.82 -10.23
C HIS A 68 4.05 -3.40 -8.80
N ILE A 69 3.04 -3.15 -7.96
CA ILE A 69 3.26 -2.79 -6.55
C ILE A 69 3.81 -3.98 -5.77
N HIS A 70 3.27 -5.18 -5.96
CA HIS A 70 3.79 -6.40 -5.32
C HIS A 70 5.23 -6.68 -5.74
N ASN A 71 5.56 -6.55 -7.03
CA ASN A 71 6.94 -6.68 -7.53
C ASN A 71 7.88 -5.66 -6.89
N ALA A 72 7.45 -4.40 -6.80
CA ALA A 72 8.20 -3.34 -6.12
C ALA A 72 8.44 -3.65 -4.63
N VAL A 73 7.43 -4.17 -3.93
CA VAL A 73 7.55 -4.60 -2.53
C VAL A 73 8.58 -5.72 -2.42
N GLN A 74 8.47 -6.78 -3.22
CA GLN A 74 9.42 -7.90 -3.20
C GLN A 74 10.86 -7.44 -3.49
N LYS A 75 11.04 -6.53 -4.45
CA LYS A 75 12.34 -5.93 -4.76
C LYS A 75 12.94 -5.19 -3.55
N LEU A 76 12.14 -4.41 -2.83
CA LEU A 76 12.61 -3.71 -1.63
C LEU A 76 12.88 -4.66 -0.46
N LEU A 77 12.04 -5.68 -0.27
CA LEU A 77 12.21 -6.67 0.80
C LEU A 77 13.43 -7.58 0.59
N SER A 78 13.78 -7.86 -0.67
CA SER A 78 14.99 -8.62 -1.05
C SER A 78 16.28 -7.80 -0.99
N GLY A 79 16.24 -6.56 -0.48
CA GLY A 79 17.40 -5.68 -0.31
C GLY A 79 17.69 -4.77 -1.50
N GLY A 80 16.80 -4.72 -2.50
CA GLY A 80 16.86 -3.72 -3.56
C GLY A 80 16.53 -2.30 -3.05
N ASP A 81 16.77 -1.30 -3.90
CA ASP A 81 16.51 0.10 -3.56
C ASP A 81 15.86 0.87 -4.73
N ALA A 82 15.27 2.02 -4.38
CA ALA A 82 14.76 3.04 -5.29
C ALA A 82 15.59 4.33 -5.07
N PRO A 83 16.73 4.49 -5.75
CA PRO A 83 17.76 5.49 -5.39
C PRO A 83 17.28 6.93 -5.54
N ASN A 84 16.34 7.19 -6.45
CA ASN A 84 15.78 8.52 -6.69
C ASN A 84 14.80 8.98 -5.59
N PHE A 85 14.48 8.11 -4.63
CA PHE A 85 13.51 8.37 -3.59
C PHE A 85 14.16 8.28 -2.22
N ALA A 86 13.90 9.28 -1.38
CA ALA A 86 14.34 9.27 0.01
C ALA A 86 13.56 8.21 0.84
N PRO A 87 14.11 7.77 1.98
CA PRO A 87 13.35 7.02 2.98
C PRO A 87 12.09 7.76 3.45
N SER A 88 11.17 7.01 4.05
CA SER A 88 9.92 7.57 4.58
C SER A 88 10.17 8.61 5.67
N ARG A 89 9.61 9.81 5.48
CA ARG A 89 9.64 10.93 6.44
C ARG A 89 8.31 11.05 7.20
N ASP A 90 7.21 11.12 6.46
CA ASP A 90 5.91 11.47 7.02
C ASP A 90 4.98 10.24 7.17
N TYR A 91 5.18 9.20 6.37
CA TYR A 91 4.30 8.03 6.29
C TYR A 91 5.08 6.76 5.99
N ASP A 92 4.84 5.69 6.74
CA ASP A 92 5.27 4.33 6.37
C ASP A 92 4.13 3.58 5.69
N ALA A 93 4.47 2.72 4.72
CA ALA A 93 3.58 1.72 4.16
C ALA A 93 3.99 0.36 4.75
N PHE A 94 3.11 -0.25 5.52
CA PHE A 94 3.34 -1.55 6.13
C PHE A 94 2.83 -2.67 5.21
N THR A 95 3.61 -3.73 5.06
CA THR A 95 3.14 -4.97 4.48
C THR A 95 2.23 -5.72 5.46
N ASP A 96 1.57 -6.77 4.99
CA ASP A 96 0.81 -7.72 5.80
C ASP A 96 1.64 -8.37 6.93
N ALA A 97 2.93 -8.60 6.69
CA ALA A 97 3.89 -9.06 7.69
C ALA A 97 4.30 -7.97 8.72
N GLY A 98 3.78 -6.75 8.58
CA GLY A 98 4.11 -5.62 9.46
C GLY A 98 5.47 -4.99 9.17
N LEU A 99 6.05 -5.23 7.99
CA LEU A 99 7.34 -4.66 7.60
C LEU A 99 7.16 -3.25 7.05
N PRO A 100 7.87 -2.24 7.59
CA PRO A 100 7.74 -0.86 7.13
C PRO A 100 8.53 -0.65 5.82
N LEU A 101 7.87 -0.06 4.84
CA LEU A 101 8.45 0.40 3.58
C LEU A 101 8.17 1.88 3.38
N ALA A 102 9.00 2.53 2.56
CA ALA A 102 8.76 3.92 2.18
C ALA A 102 7.72 3.97 1.03
N PRO A 103 6.54 4.58 1.21
CA PRO A 103 5.47 4.56 0.21
C PRO A 103 5.92 5.09 -1.17
N LYS A 104 6.71 6.17 -1.18
CA LYS A 104 7.25 6.74 -2.41
C LYS A 104 8.26 5.83 -3.11
N LYS A 105 9.04 5.03 -2.37
CA LYS A 105 9.96 4.05 -2.96
C LYS A 105 9.18 2.93 -3.64
N VAL A 106 8.18 2.39 -2.94
CA VAL A 106 7.32 1.32 -3.47
C VAL A 106 6.61 1.79 -4.74
N PHE A 107 5.91 2.92 -4.67
CA PHE A 107 5.17 3.43 -5.83
C PHE A 107 6.10 3.88 -6.97
N GLY A 108 7.26 4.45 -6.63
CA GLY A 108 8.28 4.82 -7.61
C GLY A 108 8.72 3.63 -8.45
N LEU A 109 9.16 2.53 -7.83
CA LEU A 109 9.56 1.31 -8.53
C LEU A 109 8.41 0.70 -9.35
N ALA A 110 7.20 0.68 -8.80
CA ALA A 110 6.03 0.18 -9.51
C ALA A 110 5.70 1.02 -10.75
N LEU A 111 5.94 2.33 -10.69
CA LEU A 111 5.76 3.27 -11.79
C LEU A 111 6.84 3.11 -12.87
N GLU A 112 8.08 2.85 -12.48
CA GLU A 112 9.18 2.54 -13.42
C GLU A 112 8.86 1.29 -14.21
N GLU A 113 8.41 0.23 -13.54
CA GLU A 113 8.01 -1.02 -14.18
C GLU A 113 6.81 -0.81 -15.12
N ALA A 114 5.79 -0.06 -14.67
CA ALA A 114 4.57 0.16 -15.45
C ALA A 114 4.78 0.96 -16.73
N LEU A 115 5.69 1.94 -16.71
CA LEU A 115 5.86 2.91 -17.81
C LEU A 115 7.18 2.77 -18.55
N GLY A 116 8.13 1.96 -18.06
CA GLY A 116 9.46 1.85 -18.62
C GLY A 116 10.27 3.15 -18.52
N ILE A 117 10.01 3.97 -17.51
CA ILE A 117 10.70 5.25 -17.27
C ILE A 117 11.57 5.15 -16.02
N GLU A 118 12.46 6.13 -15.83
CA GLU A 118 13.07 6.38 -14.53
C GLU A 118 12.16 7.28 -13.70
N ALA A 119 11.79 6.87 -12.48
CA ALA A 119 10.83 7.60 -11.67
C ALA A 119 11.52 8.54 -10.68
N TYR A 120 10.92 9.72 -10.50
CA TYR A 120 11.40 10.74 -9.59
C TYR A 120 10.26 11.27 -8.71
N PRO A 121 10.56 11.85 -7.51
CA PRO A 121 9.54 12.39 -6.61
C PRO A 121 8.64 13.47 -7.22
N GLY A 122 9.06 14.15 -8.30
CA GLY A 122 8.23 15.14 -9.00
C GLY A 122 7.16 14.53 -9.91
N HIS A 123 7.28 13.25 -10.29
CA HIS A 123 6.33 12.58 -11.18
C HIS A 123 4.97 12.32 -10.52
N PHE A 124 4.89 12.24 -9.20
CA PHE A 124 3.65 11.98 -8.46
C PHE A 124 3.69 12.54 -7.03
N SER A 125 2.52 12.69 -6.40
CA SER A 125 2.42 13.09 -4.99
C SER A 125 2.08 11.86 -4.19
N ALA A 126 2.55 11.85 -2.94
CA ALA A 126 2.19 10.85 -1.96
C ALA A 126 1.52 11.56 -0.79
N GLY A 127 0.42 11.00 -0.30
CA GLY A 127 -0.44 11.63 0.70
C GLY A 127 -1.90 11.20 0.53
N TRP A 128 -2.74 11.52 1.52
CA TRP A 128 -4.16 11.18 1.48
C TRP A 128 -4.88 11.79 0.27
N GLY A 129 -5.69 10.98 -0.40
CA GLY A 129 -6.42 11.38 -1.62
C GLY A 129 -5.56 11.44 -2.90
N GLN A 130 -4.30 11.01 -2.84
CA GLN A 130 -3.44 10.88 -4.01
C GLN A 130 -3.48 9.46 -4.56
N ILE A 131 -3.42 9.34 -5.89
CA ILE A 131 -3.47 8.05 -6.62
C ILE A 131 -2.41 7.07 -6.12
N SER A 132 -1.23 7.55 -5.75
CA SER A 132 -0.17 6.68 -5.24
C SER A 132 -0.56 5.97 -3.94
N PHE A 133 -1.16 6.69 -2.98
CA PHE A 133 -1.64 6.08 -1.74
C PHE A 133 -2.84 5.18 -2.00
N ASP A 134 -3.77 5.62 -2.85
CA ASP A 134 -4.93 4.81 -3.22
C ASP A 134 -4.53 3.45 -3.77
N LEU A 135 -3.57 3.42 -4.70
CA LEU A 135 -3.10 2.18 -5.35
C LEU A 135 -2.25 1.32 -4.41
N LEU A 136 -1.42 1.91 -3.54
CA LEU A 136 -0.68 1.16 -2.52
C LEU A 136 -1.64 0.45 -1.56
N GLU A 137 -2.70 1.12 -1.12
CA GLU A 137 -3.71 0.51 -0.26
C GLU A 137 -4.53 -0.56 -0.98
N GLU A 138 -4.86 -0.35 -2.26
CA GLU A 138 -5.52 -1.35 -3.10
C GLU A 138 -4.66 -2.61 -3.32
N ALA A 139 -3.34 -2.45 -3.29
CA ALA A 139 -2.38 -3.56 -3.30
C ALA A 139 -2.16 -4.21 -1.92
N GLY A 140 -2.85 -3.74 -0.87
CA GLY A 140 -2.82 -4.32 0.46
C GLY A 140 -1.77 -3.73 1.41
N LEU A 141 -1.11 -2.62 1.07
CA LEU A 141 -0.21 -1.93 2.00
C LEU A 141 -0.99 -1.00 2.94
N TRP A 142 -0.69 -1.07 4.24
CA TRP A 142 -1.29 -0.18 5.23
C TRP A 142 -0.40 1.05 5.46
N ILE A 143 -0.88 2.20 5.01
CA ILE A 143 -0.19 3.47 5.23
C ILE A 143 -0.50 4.02 6.63
N THR A 144 0.55 4.32 7.39
CA THR A 144 0.47 4.90 8.74
C THR A 144 1.29 6.19 8.82
N PRO A 145 0.72 7.29 9.34
CA PRO A 145 1.48 8.53 9.54
C PRO A 145 2.51 8.37 10.68
N LYS A 146 3.68 8.97 10.52
CA LYS A 146 4.66 9.15 11.59
C LYS A 146 4.25 10.32 12.50
N LYS A 147 5.00 10.55 13.59
CA LYS A 147 4.71 11.61 14.59
C LYS A 147 4.49 13.01 13.99
N GLU A 148 5.10 13.30 12.85
CA GLU A 148 4.97 14.59 12.12
C GLU A 148 4.01 14.52 10.92
N GLY A 149 3.54 13.32 10.56
CA GLY A 149 2.65 13.10 9.43
C GLY A 149 1.21 13.51 9.73
N VAL A 150 0.50 13.98 8.70
CA VAL A 150 -0.91 14.35 8.82
C VAL A 150 -1.76 13.09 9.01
N ALA A 151 -2.57 13.07 10.06
CA ALA A 151 -3.51 11.97 10.29
C ALA A 151 -4.46 11.78 9.11
N ARG A 152 -4.90 10.54 8.90
CA ARG A 152 -5.86 10.25 7.84
C ARG A 152 -7.15 11.05 8.05
N PRO A 153 -7.64 11.78 7.02
CA PRO A 153 -8.92 12.47 7.10
C PRO A 153 -10.04 11.48 7.43
N LYS A 154 -10.90 11.85 8.38
CA LYS A 154 -12.07 11.04 8.71
C LYS A 154 -12.94 10.89 7.45
N PRO A 155 -13.42 9.67 7.14
CA PRO A 155 -14.23 9.50 5.95
C PRO A 155 -15.62 10.08 6.14
N ASP A 156 -16.27 10.45 5.04
CA ASP A 156 -17.66 10.90 5.06
C ASP A 156 -18.57 9.80 5.62
N PRO A 157 -19.28 10.03 6.74
CA PRO A 157 -20.16 9.05 7.36
C PRO A 157 -21.17 8.44 6.39
N LYS A 158 -21.67 9.22 5.41
CA LYS A 158 -22.64 8.73 4.43
C LYS A 158 -22.05 7.72 3.46
N LYS A 159 -20.77 7.88 3.09
CA LYS A 159 -20.07 6.91 2.22
C LYS A 159 -19.74 5.62 2.97
N ILE A 160 -19.42 5.73 4.26
CA ILE A 160 -19.23 4.57 5.14
C ILE A 160 -20.55 3.81 5.24
N GLU A 161 -21.65 4.49 5.59
CA GLU A 161 -22.98 3.87 5.73
C GLU A 161 -23.45 3.20 4.43
N LEU A 162 -23.25 3.84 3.28
CA LEU A 162 -23.54 3.26 1.97
C LEU A 162 -22.67 2.01 1.69
N GLY A 163 -21.38 2.07 2.02
CA GLY A 163 -20.45 0.94 1.91
C GLY A 163 -20.79 -0.22 2.87
N LEU A 164 -21.36 0.09 4.03
CA LEU A 164 -21.78 -0.86 5.07
C LEU A 164 -23.19 -1.44 4.85
N THR A 165 -23.91 -1.03 3.81
CA THR A 165 -25.22 -1.61 3.48
C THR A 165 -25.11 -3.15 3.41
N GLY A 166 -25.87 -3.84 4.26
CA GLY A 166 -25.88 -5.31 4.38
C GLY A 166 -24.69 -5.94 5.13
N PHE A 167 -23.80 -5.16 5.75
CA PHE A 167 -22.65 -5.66 6.51
C PHE A 167 -22.68 -5.09 7.95
N VAL A 168 -22.76 -5.98 8.94
CA VAL A 168 -22.73 -5.61 10.37
C VAL A 168 -21.33 -5.92 10.93
N PRO A 169 -20.43 -4.92 11.05
CA PRO A 169 -19.14 -5.11 11.69
C PRO A 169 -19.27 -5.30 13.20
N THR A 170 -18.31 -6.02 13.79
CA THR A 170 -18.07 -6.05 15.24
C THR A 170 -17.56 -4.69 15.74
N GLU A 171 -17.50 -4.45 17.06
CA GLU A 171 -16.95 -3.19 17.60
C GLU A 171 -15.48 -2.97 17.24
N GLU A 172 -14.69 -4.05 17.23
CA GLU A 172 -13.29 -4.00 16.86
C GLU A 172 -13.12 -3.66 15.36
N GLU A 173 -13.95 -4.26 14.50
CA GLU A 173 -14.00 -3.94 13.07
C GLU A 173 -14.52 -2.52 12.81
N ARG A 174 -15.46 -2.00 13.61
CA ARG A 174 -15.92 -0.61 13.52
C ARG A 174 -14.78 0.37 13.78
N SER A 175 -13.96 0.11 14.80
CA SER A 175 -12.79 0.93 15.11
C SER A 175 -11.78 0.94 13.96
N TRP A 176 -11.58 -0.21 13.30
CA TRP A 176 -10.73 -0.32 12.12
C TRP A 176 -11.31 0.38 10.87
N ILE A 177 -12.62 0.25 10.64
CA ILE A 177 -13.34 0.86 9.50
C ILE A 177 -13.37 2.40 9.61
N GLU A 178 -13.49 2.96 10.82
CA GLU A 178 -13.43 4.41 11.04
C GLU A 178 -12.11 5.01 10.51
N GLY A 179 -11.03 4.21 10.53
CA GLY A 179 -9.74 4.58 9.98
C GLY A 179 -9.56 4.29 8.48
N ASN A 180 -10.37 3.44 7.84
CA ASN A 180 -10.24 3.14 6.40
C ASN A 180 -11.52 2.54 5.77
N PRO A 181 -12.29 3.30 4.98
CA PRO A 181 -13.52 2.80 4.36
C PRO A 181 -13.28 1.70 3.31
N LYS A 182 -12.08 1.64 2.71
CA LYS A 182 -11.74 0.60 1.72
C LYS A 182 -11.61 -0.79 2.35
N ILE A 183 -11.45 -0.89 3.68
CA ILE A 183 -11.49 -2.17 4.42
C ILE A 183 -12.87 -2.84 4.29
N VAL A 184 -13.95 -2.07 4.10
CA VAL A 184 -15.30 -2.63 3.98
C VAL A 184 -15.44 -3.54 2.75
N SER A 185 -14.83 -3.19 1.61
CA SER A 185 -14.86 -4.05 0.41
C SER A 185 -14.01 -5.32 0.58
N HIS A 186 -12.87 -5.20 1.28
CA HIS A 186 -12.02 -6.35 1.62
C HIS A 186 -12.75 -7.33 2.57
N LEU A 187 -13.32 -6.84 3.67
CA LEU A 187 -14.11 -7.65 4.62
C LEU A 187 -15.34 -8.29 3.96
N LYS A 188 -16.00 -7.58 3.02
CA LYS A 188 -17.10 -8.15 2.23
C LYS A 188 -16.63 -9.25 1.28
N ARG A 189 -15.46 -9.12 0.67
CA ARG A 189 -14.87 -10.12 -0.24
C ARG A 189 -14.39 -11.37 0.52
N GLU A 190 -13.83 -11.20 1.72
CA GLU A 190 -13.52 -12.30 2.63
C GLU A 190 -14.78 -13.03 3.12
N ARG A 191 -15.88 -12.31 3.37
CA ARG A 191 -17.16 -12.86 3.85
C ARG A 191 -18.18 -13.10 2.74
N ALA A 192 -17.83 -13.77 1.64
CA ALA A 192 -18.85 -14.35 0.78
C ALA A 192 -19.68 -15.37 1.62
N PRO A 193 -20.90 -15.03 2.11
CA PRO A 193 -21.46 -15.69 3.29
C PRO A 193 -22.05 -17.07 2.98
N GLY A 194 -22.22 -17.42 1.70
CA GLY A 194 -22.73 -18.72 1.27
C GLY A 194 -21.80 -19.86 1.70
N LEU A 195 -20.54 -19.80 1.29
CA LEU A 195 -19.60 -20.93 1.42
C LEU A 195 -19.19 -21.21 2.87
N ALA A 196 -18.97 -20.17 3.68
CA ALA A 196 -18.65 -20.33 5.10
C ALA A 196 -19.85 -20.92 5.89
N ARG A 197 -21.08 -20.50 5.56
CA ARG A 197 -22.29 -21.04 6.16
C ARG A 197 -22.53 -22.49 5.72
N GLU A 198 -22.34 -22.78 4.44
CA GLU A 198 -22.42 -24.13 3.88
C GLU A 198 -21.38 -25.06 4.51
N LYS A 199 -20.14 -24.60 4.71
CA LYS A 199 -19.10 -25.37 5.41
C LYS A 199 -19.49 -25.70 6.84
N ARG A 200 -19.99 -24.73 7.61
CA ARG A 200 -20.48 -24.98 8.98
C ARG A 200 -21.64 -25.97 9.00
N ALA A 201 -22.58 -25.83 8.08
CA ALA A 201 -23.75 -26.71 7.98
C ALA A 201 -23.33 -28.14 7.59
N ALA A 202 -22.45 -28.29 6.60
CA ALA A 202 -21.89 -29.57 6.18
C ALA A 202 -21.12 -30.24 7.34
N PHE A 203 -20.26 -29.48 8.02
CA PHE A 203 -19.49 -29.96 9.17
C PHE A 203 -20.40 -30.45 10.30
N MET A 204 -21.44 -29.69 10.62
CA MET A 204 -22.44 -30.07 11.63
C MET A 204 -23.25 -31.30 11.19
N ALA A 205 -23.61 -31.42 9.91
CA ALA A 205 -24.36 -32.56 9.39
C ALA A 205 -23.55 -33.87 9.47
N GLU A 206 -22.27 -33.79 9.14
CA GLU A 206 -21.31 -34.90 9.14
C GLU A 206 -20.93 -35.33 10.56
N HIS A 207 -20.48 -34.37 11.40
CA HIS A 207 -19.89 -34.68 12.70
C HIS A 207 -20.87 -34.52 13.89
N LYS A 208 -22.10 -34.05 13.64
CA LYS A 208 -23.13 -33.75 14.65
C LYS A 208 -22.77 -32.68 15.67
N ARG A 209 -21.55 -32.14 15.62
CA ARG A 209 -21.00 -31.15 16.54
C ARG A 209 -20.06 -30.21 15.77
N LEU A 210 -19.90 -28.99 16.27
CA LEU A 210 -18.98 -27.99 15.71
C LEU A 210 -17.78 -27.81 16.64
N PHE A 211 -16.62 -28.30 16.22
CA PHE A 211 -15.37 -28.24 16.98
C PHE A 211 -14.21 -27.80 16.07
N CYS A 212 -13.09 -27.44 16.68
CA CYS A 212 -11.89 -27.04 15.94
C CYS A 212 -11.26 -28.24 15.24
N GLU A 213 -11.10 -28.18 13.92
CA GLU A 213 -10.51 -29.27 13.14
C GLU A 213 -9.03 -29.52 13.49
N ASP A 214 -8.31 -28.50 13.99
CA ASP A 214 -6.91 -28.61 14.40
C ASP A 214 -6.75 -29.19 15.80
N CYS A 215 -7.17 -28.44 16.83
CA CYS A 215 -6.91 -28.81 18.23
C CYS A 215 -8.04 -29.65 18.86
N LYS A 216 -9.08 -29.98 18.09
CA LYS A 216 -10.26 -30.73 18.56
C LYS A 216 -11.02 -30.06 19.71
N PHE A 217 -10.78 -28.78 19.93
CA PHE A 217 -11.49 -28.00 20.93
C PHE A 217 -12.99 -27.96 20.62
N ASP A 218 -13.79 -28.48 21.54
CA ASP A 218 -15.25 -28.46 21.47
C ASP A 218 -15.81 -27.38 22.42
N PRO A 219 -16.36 -26.28 21.87
CA PRO A 219 -16.91 -25.21 22.68
C PRO A 219 -18.29 -25.53 23.29
N MET A 220 -19.02 -26.55 22.80
CA MET A 220 -20.25 -27.01 23.45
C MET A 220 -19.95 -27.58 24.83
N GLU A 221 -18.85 -28.31 24.98
CA GLU A 221 -18.46 -28.91 26.27
C GLU A 221 -17.99 -27.86 27.26
N LYS A 222 -17.28 -26.84 26.77
CA LYS A 222 -16.65 -25.83 27.62
C LYS A 222 -17.55 -24.65 27.96
N TYR A 223 -18.36 -24.19 27.00
CA TYR A 223 -19.11 -22.93 27.09
C TYR A 223 -20.62 -23.10 26.90
N GLY A 224 -21.10 -24.30 26.55
CA GLY A 224 -22.51 -24.57 26.36
C GLY A 224 -23.10 -24.00 25.05
N PRO A 225 -24.40 -24.29 24.79
CA PRO A 225 -25.04 -24.06 23.49
C PRO A 225 -25.12 -22.60 23.08
N GLU A 226 -25.21 -21.68 24.03
CA GLU A 226 -25.41 -20.24 23.77
C GLU A 226 -24.16 -19.58 23.17
N ALA A 227 -22.97 -20.01 23.59
CA ALA A 227 -21.69 -19.43 23.16
C ALA A 227 -20.95 -20.29 22.12
N ALA A 228 -21.28 -21.58 22.02
CA ALA A 228 -20.49 -22.54 21.26
C ALA A 228 -20.32 -22.19 19.78
N ALA A 229 -21.40 -21.73 19.12
CA ALA A 229 -21.38 -21.39 17.70
C ALA A 229 -20.44 -20.22 17.38
N ALA A 230 -20.25 -19.29 18.33
CA ALA A 230 -19.38 -18.12 18.18
C ALA A 230 -17.89 -18.46 18.36
N CYS A 231 -17.56 -19.60 18.95
CA CYS A 231 -16.17 -19.97 19.25
C CYS A 231 -15.42 -20.64 18.09
N ILE A 232 -16.12 -21.01 17.02
CA ILE A 232 -15.55 -21.62 15.82
C ILE A 232 -15.75 -20.68 14.63
N GLU A 233 -14.70 -20.50 13.84
CA GLU A 233 -14.63 -19.65 12.65
C GLU A 233 -14.27 -20.51 11.44
N VAL A 234 -14.82 -20.17 10.26
CA VAL A 234 -14.46 -20.85 9.01
C VAL A 234 -13.41 -20.01 8.29
N HIS A 235 -12.30 -20.64 7.92
CA HIS A 235 -11.15 -19.96 7.36
C HIS A 235 -10.53 -20.72 6.18
N HIS A 236 -9.91 -19.97 5.27
CA HIS A 236 -9.16 -20.53 4.14
C HIS A 236 -7.80 -21.06 4.60
N HIS A 237 -7.65 -22.37 4.72
CA HIS A 237 -6.45 -22.95 5.33
C HIS A 237 -5.26 -23.13 4.37
N ARG A 238 -5.48 -23.05 3.05
CA ARG A 238 -4.43 -23.22 2.03
C ARG A 238 -3.85 -21.91 1.53
N THR A 239 -4.69 -20.89 1.39
CA THR A 239 -4.30 -19.61 0.77
C THR A 239 -4.94 -18.48 1.55
N HIS A 240 -4.13 -17.47 1.90
CA HIS A 240 -4.65 -16.25 2.49
C HIS A 240 -5.56 -15.55 1.47
N VAL A 241 -6.72 -15.03 1.89
CA VAL A 241 -7.66 -14.40 0.96
C VAL A 241 -7.03 -13.18 0.27
N ALA A 242 -6.12 -12.49 0.96
CA ALA A 242 -5.33 -11.39 0.39
C ALA A 242 -4.44 -11.81 -0.81
N ASN A 243 -4.09 -13.09 -0.90
CA ASN A 243 -3.21 -13.66 -1.94
C ASN A 243 -3.99 -14.37 -3.05
N MET A 244 -5.32 -14.22 -3.09
CA MET A 244 -6.16 -14.82 -4.13
C MET A 244 -6.22 -13.95 -5.38
N GLU A 245 -5.79 -14.53 -6.51
CA GLU A 245 -5.87 -13.89 -7.82
C GLU A 245 -7.32 -13.61 -8.25
N PRO A 246 -7.56 -12.60 -9.12
CA PRO A 246 -8.87 -12.39 -9.74
C PRO A 246 -9.36 -13.67 -10.44
N GLY A 247 -10.54 -14.16 -10.05
CA GLY A 247 -11.14 -15.40 -10.58
C GLY A 247 -10.79 -16.68 -9.81
N HIS A 248 -10.08 -16.57 -8.68
CA HIS A 248 -9.84 -17.70 -7.78
C HIS A 248 -11.16 -18.33 -7.32
N LYS A 249 -11.32 -19.63 -7.58
CA LYS A 249 -12.48 -20.41 -7.15
C LYS A 249 -12.14 -21.10 -5.83
N THR A 250 -12.77 -20.65 -4.75
CA THR A 250 -12.70 -21.33 -3.46
C THR A 250 -13.58 -22.58 -3.48
N SER A 251 -13.04 -23.73 -3.06
CA SER A 251 -13.80 -24.95 -2.82
C SER A 251 -14.01 -25.23 -1.31
N MET A 252 -14.89 -26.17 -0.98
CA MET A 252 -15.18 -26.55 0.42
C MET A 252 -13.99 -27.21 1.12
N GLU A 253 -13.11 -27.82 0.33
CA GLU A 253 -11.86 -28.41 0.76
C GLU A 253 -10.84 -27.34 1.13
N ASP A 254 -10.96 -26.11 0.63
CA ASP A 254 -10.07 -25.00 0.97
C ASP A 254 -10.41 -24.36 2.32
N LEU A 255 -11.57 -24.71 2.89
CA LEU A 255 -12.09 -24.17 4.13
C LEU A 255 -11.92 -25.12 5.31
N LYS A 256 -11.64 -24.53 6.49
CA LYS A 256 -11.47 -25.24 7.76
C LYS A 256 -12.18 -24.52 8.91
N CYS A 257 -12.86 -25.27 9.77
CA CYS A 257 -13.50 -24.84 11.00
C CYS A 257 -12.47 -24.81 12.14
N LEU A 258 -12.14 -23.63 12.67
CA LEU A 258 -11.08 -23.43 13.65
C LEU A 258 -11.56 -22.63 14.85
N CYS A 259 -11.01 -22.89 16.03
CA CYS A 259 -11.21 -21.99 17.17
C CYS A 259 -10.40 -20.71 17.01
N ALA A 260 -10.78 -19.65 17.74
CA ALA A 260 -10.09 -18.35 17.70
C ALA A 260 -8.56 -18.45 17.86
N ASN A 261 -8.07 -19.36 18.71
CA ASN A 261 -6.63 -19.55 18.90
C ASN A 261 -5.96 -20.21 17.68
N CYS A 262 -6.52 -21.31 17.17
CA CYS A 262 -5.99 -22.01 16.00
C CYS A 262 -6.09 -21.14 14.74
N HIS A 263 -7.15 -20.35 14.62
CA HIS A 263 -7.33 -19.38 13.56
C HIS A 263 -6.19 -18.35 13.54
N ARG A 264 -5.87 -17.73 14.70
CA ARG A 264 -4.74 -16.80 14.83
C ARG A 264 -3.39 -17.46 14.55
N VAL A 265 -3.18 -18.70 15.03
CA VAL A 265 -1.96 -19.48 14.77
C VAL A 265 -1.83 -19.79 13.28
N LEU A 266 -2.91 -20.15 12.61
CA LEU A 266 -2.95 -20.41 11.17
C LEU A 266 -2.57 -19.16 10.37
N HIS A 267 -3.18 -18.01 10.67
CA HIS A 267 -2.77 -16.74 10.08
C HIS A 267 -1.27 -16.47 10.28
N ARG A 268 -0.74 -16.72 11.48
CA ARG A 268 0.70 -16.57 11.75
C ARG A 268 1.56 -17.54 10.95
N LYS A 269 1.15 -18.81 10.79
CA LYS A 269 1.88 -19.80 10.00
C LYS A 269 1.88 -19.45 8.51
N LEU A 270 0.73 -19.04 7.97
CA LEU A 270 0.60 -18.58 6.59
C LEU A 270 1.46 -17.35 6.31
N ALA A 271 1.46 -16.37 7.22
CA ALA A 271 2.32 -15.18 7.12
C ALA A 271 3.82 -15.50 7.19
N LEU A 272 4.20 -16.59 7.86
CA LEU A 272 5.59 -17.06 7.96
C LEU A 272 5.98 -18.04 6.83
N GLY A 273 5.07 -18.37 5.91
CA GLY A 273 5.32 -19.36 4.85
C GLY A 273 5.53 -20.79 5.37
N ILE A 274 5.10 -21.08 6.60
CA ILE A 274 5.23 -22.42 7.20
C ILE A 274 4.14 -23.28 6.60
N ALA A 275 4.53 -24.23 5.73
CA ALA A 275 3.62 -25.23 5.19
C ALA A 275 2.93 -25.97 6.34
N ILE A 276 1.61 -25.98 6.31
CA ILE A 276 0.80 -26.66 7.31
C ILE A 276 0.57 -28.07 6.77
N PRO A 277 0.97 -29.12 7.50
CA PRO A 277 0.69 -30.48 7.06
C PRO A 277 -0.82 -30.64 6.91
N VAL A 278 -1.21 -31.18 5.74
CA VAL A 278 -2.59 -31.44 5.34
C VAL A 278 -3.19 -32.54 6.20
#